data_AF-A0AA37Q9M7-F1
#
_entry.id   AF-A0AA37Q9M7-F1
#
_cell.length_a   1.000
_cell.length_b   1.000
_cell.length_c   1.000
_cell.angle_alpha   90.00
_cell.angle_beta   90.00
_cell.angle_gamma   90.00
#
_symmetry.space_group_name_H-M   'P 1'
#
loop_
_entity.id
_entity.type
_entity.pdbx_description
1 polymer ?
#
loop_
_entity_poly.entity_id
_entity_poly.type
_entity_poly.pdbx_seq_one_letter_code
_entity_poly.pdbx_strand_id
1 'polypeptide(L)'
;MHSIMSDQHASRASLAVRGGALALLWLAGSVALSFPASLLATEAATRVGLGVSPTIFRVVTLMCAAAGGALWGRMVARVTGARATRVAAHAGLGFGLSTVTAVMALTGIETALLAHAQAGGAVPMHLAFAALFPAATGLVVLATVLAAGLGARVARGRALRVAGRCALAATAVFLTLVVAMDAAGWRVGAPDAEARFTMVVVTIAGLLLATAVAGALALPLLRRAGPERQLQQG
;
A
#
# COMPACT_ATOMS: atom_id res chain seq x y z
N MET A 1 29.43 28.79 -0.65
CA MET A 1 29.08 27.36 -0.51
C MET A 1 27.89 27.11 0.43
N HIS A 2 27.78 27.78 1.58
CA HIS A 2 26.66 27.56 2.54
C HIS A 2 25.26 27.73 1.92
N SER A 3 25.04 28.73 1.05
CA SER A 3 23.73 28.99 0.42
C SER A 3 23.26 27.90 -0.55
N ILE A 4 24.16 27.11 -1.16
CA ILE A 4 23.76 26.07 -2.13
C ILE A 4 23.29 24.80 -1.41
N MET A 5 23.81 24.54 -0.21
CA MET A 5 23.42 23.36 0.59
C MET A 5 22.06 23.53 1.26
N SER A 6 21.66 24.75 1.67
CA SER A 6 20.34 25.00 2.27
C SER A 6 19.20 24.69 1.29
N ASP A 7 19.35 25.08 0.02
CA ASP A 7 18.30 24.94 -1.00
C ASP A 7 18.04 23.48 -1.37
N GLN A 8 19.08 22.64 -1.37
CA GLN A 8 18.94 21.22 -1.65
C GLN A 8 18.19 20.45 -0.55
N HIS A 9 18.37 20.83 0.72
CA HIS A 9 17.65 20.21 1.83
C HIS A 9 16.17 20.58 1.82
N ALA A 10 15.85 21.86 1.61
CA ALA A 10 14.47 22.33 1.50
C ALA A 10 13.70 21.63 0.36
N SER A 11 14.34 21.44 -0.81
CA SER A 11 13.74 20.73 -1.95
C SER A 11 13.45 19.25 -1.65
N ARG A 12 14.34 18.57 -0.90
CA ARG A 12 14.17 17.16 -0.52
C ARG A 12 13.04 16.96 0.48
N ALA A 13 12.99 17.81 1.51
CA ALA A 13 11.92 17.77 2.51
C ALA A 13 10.54 18.00 1.87
N SER A 14 10.44 19.01 1.00
CA SER A 14 9.21 19.30 0.24
C SER A 14 8.74 18.10 -0.59
N LEU A 15 9.66 17.41 -1.27
CA LEU A 15 9.32 16.24 -2.07
C LEU A 15 8.87 15.04 -1.24
N ALA A 16 9.47 14.84 -0.06
CA ALA A 16 9.07 13.77 0.86
C ALA A 16 7.66 14.01 1.42
N VAL A 17 7.38 15.21 1.94
CA VAL A 17 6.04 15.58 2.44
C VAL A 17 4.99 15.40 1.34
N ARG A 18 5.28 15.91 0.13
CA ARG A 18 4.40 15.74 -1.03
C ARG A 18 4.20 14.27 -1.40
N GLY A 19 5.24 13.45 -1.29
CA GLY A 19 5.17 12.02 -1.55
C GLY A 19 4.25 11.28 -0.60
N GLY A 20 4.35 11.57 0.70
CA GLY A 20 3.47 10.99 1.72
C GLY A 20 2.01 11.42 1.52
N ALA A 21 1.77 12.73 1.35
CA ALA A 21 0.42 13.26 1.14
C ALA A 21 -0.26 12.71 -0.12
N LEU A 22 0.47 12.61 -1.25
CA LEU A 22 -0.07 12.05 -2.48
C LEU A 22 -0.28 10.54 -2.40
N ALA A 23 0.56 9.80 -1.68
CA ALA A 23 0.35 8.37 -1.45
C ALA A 23 -0.92 8.14 -0.61
N LEU A 24 -1.14 8.92 0.44
CA LEU A 24 -2.37 8.89 1.22
C LEU A 24 -3.59 9.19 0.36
N LEU A 25 -3.55 10.29 -0.40
CA LEU A 25 -4.68 10.71 -1.23
C LEU A 25 -5.06 9.66 -2.28
N TRP A 26 -4.07 9.13 -3.01
CA TRP A 26 -4.35 8.28 -4.17
C TRP A 26 -4.35 6.79 -3.87
N LEU A 27 -3.49 6.30 -2.97
CA LEU A 27 -3.41 4.87 -2.68
C LEU A 27 -4.35 4.49 -1.52
N ALA A 28 -4.23 5.14 -0.37
CA ALA A 28 -5.14 4.87 0.75
C ALA A 28 -6.57 5.32 0.43
N GLY A 29 -6.72 6.49 -0.20
CA GLY A 29 -8.02 6.99 -0.66
C GLY A 29 -8.70 6.04 -1.64
N SER A 30 -7.98 5.38 -2.54
CA SER A 30 -8.62 4.45 -3.48
C SER A 30 -9.04 3.13 -2.84
N VAL A 31 -8.32 2.65 -1.82
CA VAL A 31 -8.78 1.52 -0.99
C VAL A 31 -10.01 1.91 -0.19
N ALA A 32 -10.04 3.11 0.41
CA ALA A 32 -11.24 3.60 1.11
C ALA A 32 -12.45 3.73 0.17
N LEU A 33 -12.23 4.17 -1.08
CA LEU A 33 -13.28 4.26 -2.10
C LEU A 33 -13.83 2.91 -2.55
N SER A 34 -13.10 1.80 -2.37
CA SER A 34 -13.60 0.48 -2.80
C SER A 34 -14.81 0.03 -1.97
N PHE A 35 -14.97 0.48 -0.72
CA PHE A 35 -16.10 0.16 0.13
C PHE A 35 -17.43 0.72 -0.41
N PRO A 36 -17.62 2.05 -0.56
CA PRO A 36 -18.86 2.59 -1.12
C PRO A 36 -19.06 2.15 -2.58
N ALA A 37 -17.99 2.00 -3.36
CA ALA A 37 -18.10 1.50 -4.73
C ALA A 37 -18.63 0.05 -4.76
N SER A 38 -18.22 -0.79 -3.80
CA SER A 38 -18.70 -2.17 -3.70
C SER A 38 -20.16 -2.22 -3.27
N LEU A 39 -20.59 -1.37 -2.34
CA LEU A 39 -22.00 -1.26 -1.95
C LEU A 39 -22.88 -0.90 -3.16
N LEU A 40 -22.49 0.12 -3.93
CA LEU A 40 -23.21 0.52 -5.14
C LEU A 40 -23.23 -0.59 -6.20
N ALA A 41 -22.11 -1.30 -6.39
CA ALA A 41 -22.03 -2.41 -7.33
C ALA A 41 -22.91 -3.59 -6.91
N THR A 42 -22.94 -3.92 -5.62
CA THR A 42 -23.81 -4.97 -5.07
C THR A 42 -25.28 -4.61 -5.21
N GLU A 43 -25.67 -3.37 -4.90
CA GLU A 43 -27.03 -2.90 -5.07
C GLU A 43 -27.47 -2.96 -6.54
N ALA A 44 -26.61 -2.50 -7.46
CA ALA A 44 -26.85 -2.60 -8.89
C ALA A 44 -27.02 -4.06 -9.35
N ALA A 45 -26.16 -4.98 -8.87
CA ALA A 45 -26.25 -6.40 -9.18
C ALA A 45 -27.58 -7.01 -8.70
N THR A 46 -28.01 -6.70 -7.48
CA THR A 46 -29.29 -7.18 -6.94
C THR A 46 -30.48 -6.67 -7.74
N ARG A 47 -30.46 -5.41 -8.19
CA ARG A 47 -31.54 -4.82 -9.02
C ARG A 47 -31.72 -5.53 -10.37
N VAL A 48 -30.65 -6.11 -10.93
CA VAL A 48 -30.71 -6.86 -12.20
C VAL A 48 -30.82 -8.38 -11.99
N GLY A 49 -31.07 -8.84 -10.77
CA GLY A 49 -31.23 -10.26 -10.45
C GLY A 49 -29.93 -11.06 -10.47
N LEU A 50 -28.77 -10.41 -10.43
CA LEU A 50 -27.47 -11.08 -10.30
C LEU A 50 -27.21 -11.45 -8.84
N GLY A 51 -26.66 -12.64 -8.61
CA GLY A 51 -26.26 -13.09 -7.28
C GLY A 51 -25.12 -12.25 -6.70
N VAL A 52 -25.23 -11.92 -5.41
CA VAL A 52 -24.15 -11.23 -4.69
C VAL A 52 -23.00 -12.22 -4.46
N SER A 53 -21.83 -11.91 -5.00
CA SER A 53 -20.64 -12.77 -4.91
C SER A 53 -19.44 -12.00 -4.37
N PRO A 54 -18.54 -12.64 -3.60
CA PRO A 54 -17.25 -12.05 -3.21
C PRO A 54 -16.43 -11.56 -4.42
N THR A 55 -16.68 -12.10 -5.61
CA THR A 55 -16.06 -11.65 -6.86
C THR A 55 -16.35 -10.17 -7.16
N ILE A 56 -17.55 -9.66 -6.86
CA ILE A 56 -17.90 -8.25 -7.08
C ILE A 56 -16.95 -7.35 -6.28
N PHE A 57 -16.78 -7.63 -4.98
CA PHE A 57 -15.87 -6.89 -4.11
C PHE A 57 -14.42 -6.93 -4.60
N ARG A 58 -13.94 -8.09 -5.06
CA ARG A 58 -12.58 -8.26 -5.58
C ARG A 58 -12.35 -7.44 -6.86
N VAL A 59 -13.31 -7.47 -7.78
CA VAL A 59 -13.24 -6.68 -9.03
C VAL A 59 -13.28 -5.20 -8.74
N VAL A 60 -14.20 -4.74 -7.89
CA VAL A 60 -14.28 -3.33 -7.50
C VAL A 60 -13.00 -2.88 -6.80
N THR A 61 -12.48 -3.67 -5.86
CA THR A 61 -11.21 -3.40 -5.17
C THR A 61 -10.05 -3.33 -6.16
N LEU A 62 -9.96 -4.26 -7.12
CA LEU A 62 -8.94 -4.23 -8.18
C LEU A 62 -9.00 -2.92 -8.97
N MET A 63 -10.20 -2.51 -9.40
CA MET A 63 -10.40 -1.34 -10.23
C MET A 63 -10.09 -0.04 -9.48
N CYS A 64 -10.59 0.10 -8.24
CA CYS A 64 -10.30 1.25 -7.39
C CYS A 64 -8.80 1.34 -7.08
N ALA A 65 -8.18 0.25 -6.63
CA ALA A 65 -6.75 0.21 -6.36
C ALA A 65 -5.94 0.52 -7.63
N ALA A 66 -6.25 -0.09 -8.77
CA ALA A 66 -5.55 0.20 -10.02
C ALA A 66 -5.67 1.67 -10.46
N ALA A 67 -6.84 2.28 -10.30
CA ALA A 67 -7.04 3.71 -10.58
C ALA A 67 -6.18 4.59 -9.65
N GLY A 68 -6.17 4.30 -8.34
CA GLY A 68 -5.32 5.00 -7.37
C GLY A 68 -3.83 4.86 -7.67
N GLY A 69 -3.38 3.64 -7.97
CA GLY A 69 -2.01 3.35 -8.37
C GLY A 69 -1.61 4.09 -9.65
N ALA A 70 -2.51 4.17 -10.64
CA ALA A 70 -2.27 4.91 -11.86
C ALA A 70 -2.15 6.43 -11.64
N LEU A 71 -3.02 7.00 -10.80
CA LEU A 71 -2.98 8.43 -10.44
C LEU A 71 -1.68 8.78 -9.69
N TRP A 72 -1.28 7.94 -8.73
CA TRP A 72 0.02 8.08 -8.06
C TRP A 72 1.19 7.91 -9.04
N GLY A 73 1.12 6.94 -9.96
CA GLY A 73 2.11 6.71 -11.01
C GLY A 73 2.30 7.89 -11.97
N ARG A 74 1.25 8.67 -12.26
CA ARG A 74 1.38 9.94 -13.00
C ARG A 74 2.25 10.95 -12.25
N MET A 75 2.21 10.96 -10.92
CA MET A 75 3.06 11.82 -10.11
C MET A 75 4.50 11.33 -10.08
N VAL A 76 4.70 10.02 -9.98
CA VAL A 76 6.04 9.40 -10.14
C VAL A 76 6.64 9.80 -11.49
N ALA A 77 5.88 9.73 -12.58
CA ALA A 77 6.32 10.13 -13.91
C ALA A 77 6.80 11.59 -13.97
N ARG A 78 6.08 12.50 -13.31
CA ARG A 78 6.46 13.92 -13.23
C ARG A 78 7.80 14.12 -12.52
N VAL A 79 8.08 13.37 -11.46
CA VAL A 79 9.33 13.54 -10.70
C VAL A 79 10.52 12.81 -11.32
N THR A 80 10.29 11.73 -12.07
CA THR A 80 11.35 10.98 -12.77
C THR A 80 11.58 11.45 -14.21
N GLY A 81 10.73 12.31 -14.75
CA GLY A 81 10.76 12.72 -16.17
C GLY A 81 10.39 11.59 -17.13
N ALA A 82 9.68 10.55 -16.66
CA ALA A 82 9.31 9.40 -17.47
C ALA A 82 7.94 9.61 -18.16
N ARG A 83 7.62 8.78 -19.16
CA ARG A 83 6.33 8.83 -19.87
C ARG A 83 5.18 8.47 -18.92
N ALA A 84 4.29 9.44 -18.66
CA ALA A 84 3.20 9.32 -17.70
C ALA A 84 2.28 8.11 -17.92
N THR A 85 1.90 7.81 -19.17
CA THR A 85 1.01 6.68 -19.48
C THR A 85 1.61 5.33 -19.07
N ARG A 86 2.91 5.13 -19.29
CA ARG A 86 3.60 3.87 -18.96
C ARG A 86 3.74 3.69 -17.45
N VAL A 87 4.18 4.73 -16.75
CA VAL A 87 4.32 4.69 -15.28
C VAL A 87 2.97 4.48 -14.62
N ALA A 88 1.93 5.18 -15.09
CA ALA A 88 0.56 5.03 -14.59
C ALA A 88 0.04 3.60 -14.78
N ALA A 89 0.22 3.00 -15.97
CA ALA A 89 -0.20 1.62 -16.22
C ALA A 89 0.50 0.62 -15.29
N HIS A 90 1.83 0.74 -15.14
CA HIS A 90 2.58 -0.18 -14.28
C HIS A 90 2.25 0.00 -12.79
N ALA A 91 2.18 1.25 -12.31
CA ALA A 91 1.82 1.52 -10.92
C ALA A 91 0.38 1.09 -10.61
N GLY A 92 -0.55 1.28 -11.54
CA GLY A 92 -1.92 0.80 -11.43
C GLY A 92 -2.00 -0.73 -11.36
N LEU A 93 -1.34 -1.43 -12.28
CA LEU A 93 -1.27 -2.90 -12.24
C LEU A 93 -0.59 -3.41 -10.97
N GLY A 94 0.55 -2.82 -10.59
CA GLY A 94 1.31 -3.19 -9.41
C GLY A 94 0.49 -3.05 -8.13
N PHE A 95 -0.15 -1.91 -7.93
CA PHE A 95 -0.97 -1.66 -6.74
C PHE A 95 -2.28 -2.45 -6.77
N GLY A 96 -2.99 -2.47 -7.90
CA GLY A 96 -4.25 -3.19 -8.04
C GLY A 96 -4.13 -4.68 -7.79
N LEU A 97 -3.19 -5.35 -8.48
CA LEU A 97 -2.98 -6.79 -8.33
C LEU A 97 -2.47 -7.13 -6.93
N SER A 98 -1.45 -6.42 -6.43
CA SER A 98 -0.90 -6.72 -5.11
C SER A 98 -1.92 -6.50 -3.98
N THR A 99 -2.77 -5.47 -4.08
CA THR A 99 -3.83 -5.21 -3.09
C THR A 99 -4.85 -6.35 -3.06
N VAL A 100 -5.36 -6.77 -4.21
CA VAL A 100 -6.33 -7.88 -4.26
C VAL A 100 -5.70 -9.20 -3.82
N THR A 101 -4.45 -9.47 -4.23
CA THR A 101 -3.72 -10.66 -3.75
C THR A 101 -3.54 -10.61 -2.24
N ALA A 102 -3.18 -9.47 -1.66
CA ALA A 102 -3.05 -9.32 -0.22
C ALA A 102 -4.37 -9.55 0.51
N VAL A 103 -5.48 -8.98 0.02
CA VAL A 103 -6.82 -9.22 0.58
C VAL A 103 -7.17 -10.71 0.55
N MET A 104 -6.99 -11.36 -0.60
CA MET A 104 -7.29 -12.79 -0.74
C MET A 104 -6.42 -13.65 0.18
N ALA A 105 -5.13 -13.36 0.27
CA ALA A 105 -4.22 -14.08 1.14
C ALA A 105 -4.58 -13.90 2.62
N LEU A 106 -4.84 -12.67 3.06
CA LEU A 106 -5.21 -12.38 4.45
C LEU A 106 -6.55 -13.05 4.83
N THR A 107 -7.58 -12.95 3.99
CA THR A 107 -8.87 -13.63 4.23
C THR A 107 -8.72 -15.15 4.28
N GLY A 108 -7.90 -15.72 3.40
CA GLY A 108 -7.63 -17.16 3.39
C GLY A 108 -6.89 -17.62 4.65
N ILE A 109 -5.88 -16.88 5.08
CA ILE A 109 -5.12 -17.18 6.31
C ILE A 109 -6.00 -17.00 7.55
N GLU A 110 -6.80 -15.95 7.61
CA GLU A 110 -7.76 -15.72 8.69
C GLU A 110 -8.74 -16.89 8.82
N THR A 111 -9.31 -17.34 7.70
CA THR A 111 -10.23 -18.49 7.68
C THR A 111 -9.55 -19.76 8.19
N ALA A 112 -8.30 -20.01 7.77
CA ALA A 112 -7.53 -21.16 8.23
C ALA A 112 -7.19 -21.09 9.73
N LEU A 113 -6.82 -19.92 10.23
CA LEU A 113 -6.53 -19.70 11.65
C LEU A 113 -7.78 -19.88 12.51
N LEU A 114 -8.92 -19.38 12.07
CA LEU A 114 -10.21 -19.56 12.76
C LEU A 114 -10.60 -21.05 12.82
N ALA A 115 -10.45 -21.78 11.71
CA ALA A 115 -10.73 -23.22 11.68
C ALA A 115 -9.80 -23.98 12.64
N HIS A 116 -8.53 -23.61 12.72
CA HIS A 116 -7.58 -24.21 13.65
C HIS A 116 -7.92 -23.89 15.12
N ALA A 117 -8.33 -22.66 15.42
CA ALA A 117 -8.77 -22.27 16.75
C ALA A 117 -10.04 -23.04 17.19
N GLN A 118 -11.00 -23.22 16.28
CA GLN A 118 -12.21 -24.02 16.53
C GLN A 118 -11.91 -25.51 16.76
N ALA A 119 -10.82 -26.02 16.19
CA ALA A 119 -10.32 -27.38 16.44
C ALA A 119 -9.55 -27.52 17.78
N GLY A 120 -9.53 -26.48 18.62
CA GLY A 120 -8.85 -26.48 19.92
C GLY A 120 -7.38 -26.03 19.86
N GLY A 121 -6.92 -25.51 18.73
CA GLY A 121 -5.57 -24.96 18.59
C GLY A 121 -5.41 -23.64 19.34
N ALA A 122 -4.44 -23.57 20.26
CA ALA A 122 -4.11 -22.35 20.99
C ALA A 122 -3.16 -21.45 20.18
N VAL A 123 -3.65 -20.84 19.09
CA VAL A 123 -2.88 -19.82 18.36
C VAL A 123 -3.25 -18.44 18.88
N PRO A 124 -2.29 -17.66 19.41
CA PRO A 124 -2.54 -16.27 19.79
C PRO A 124 -2.81 -15.43 18.54
N MET A 125 -4.09 -15.22 18.20
CA MET A 125 -4.53 -14.48 17.00
C MET A 125 -3.90 -13.09 16.91
N HIS A 126 -3.68 -12.41 18.03
CA HIS A 126 -3.04 -11.10 18.08
C HIS A 126 -1.61 -11.13 17.51
N LEU A 127 -0.82 -12.18 17.78
CA LEU A 127 0.53 -12.32 17.22
C LEU A 127 0.50 -12.65 15.73
N ALA A 128 -0.43 -13.52 15.33
CA ALA A 128 -0.62 -13.88 13.93
C ALA A 128 -0.95 -12.62 13.10
N PHE A 129 -1.92 -11.81 13.54
CA PHE A 129 -2.27 -10.57 12.86
C PHE A 129 -1.16 -9.51 12.95
N ALA A 130 -0.47 -9.39 14.07
CA ALA A 130 0.68 -8.50 14.22
C ALA A 130 1.83 -8.82 13.26
N ALA A 131 1.97 -10.07 12.81
CA ALA A 131 2.95 -10.45 11.80
C ALA A 131 2.41 -10.29 10.37
N LEU A 132 1.19 -10.77 10.11
CA LEU A 132 0.63 -10.89 8.77
C LEU A 132 0.27 -9.54 8.15
N PHE A 133 -0.34 -8.62 8.91
CA PHE A 133 -0.75 -7.31 8.37
C PHE A 133 0.44 -6.43 7.96
N PRO A 134 1.50 -6.26 8.77
CA PRO A 134 2.71 -5.56 8.34
C PRO A 134 3.38 -6.22 7.14
N ALA A 135 3.48 -7.56 7.14
CA ALA A 135 4.11 -8.30 6.04
C ALA A 135 3.36 -8.12 4.72
N ALA A 136 2.03 -8.25 4.73
CA ALA A 136 1.19 -8.00 3.57
C ALA A 136 1.33 -6.55 3.08
N THR A 137 1.33 -5.58 4.00
CA THR A 137 1.55 -4.16 3.69
C THR A 137 2.90 -3.94 3.01
N GLY A 138 3.97 -4.54 3.55
CA GLY A 138 5.31 -4.51 2.97
C GLY A 138 5.35 -5.06 1.54
N LEU A 139 4.69 -6.19 1.29
CA LEU A 139 4.60 -6.80 -0.05
C LEU A 139 3.83 -5.93 -1.05
N VAL A 140 2.72 -5.33 -0.64
CA VAL A 140 1.96 -4.39 -1.47
C VAL A 140 2.82 -3.17 -1.84
N VAL A 141 3.53 -2.60 -0.87
CA VAL A 141 4.46 -1.47 -1.10
C VAL A 141 5.60 -1.89 -2.04
N LEU A 142 6.20 -3.05 -1.82
CA LEU A 142 7.26 -3.60 -2.67
C LEU A 142 6.80 -3.70 -4.12
N ALA A 143 5.66 -4.37 -4.36
CA ALA A 143 5.12 -4.57 -5.70
C ALA A 143 4.77 -3.24 -6.39
N THR A 144 4.12 -2.33 -5.65
CA THR A 144 3.69 -1.02 -6.17
C THR A 144 4.86 -0.14 -6.58
N VAL A 145 5.86 0.01 -5.69
CA VAL A 145 7.02 0.87 -5.94
C VAL A 145 7.93 0.26 -7.01
N LEU A 146 8.09 -1.08 -7.02
CA LEU A 146 8.85 -1.77 -8.06
C LEU A 146 8.20 -1.58 -9.43
N ALA A 147 6.89 -1.80 -9.54
CA ALA A 147 6.17 -1.63 -10.80
C ALA A 147 6.25 -0.18 -11.30
N ALA A 148 6.08 0.82 -10.42
CA ALA A 148 6.26 2.22 -10.78
C ALA A 148 7.69 2.53 -11.25
N GLY A 149 8.70 1.99 -10.57
CA GLY A 149 10.11 2.13 -10.95
C GLY A 149 10.43 1.53 -12.33
N LEU A 150 9.93 0.33 -12.60
CA LEU A 150 10.05 -0.31 -13.93
C LEU A 150 9.31 0.49 -15.00
N GLY A 151 8.10 0.95 -14.68
CA GLY A 151 7.33 1.89 -15.49
C GLY A 151 8.08 3.20 -15.75
N ALA A 152 8.96 3.63 -14.85
CA ALA A 152 9.82 4.81 -15.02
C ALA A 152 11.14 4.53 -15.77
N ARG A 153 11.40 3.29 -16.22
CA ARG A 153 12.69 2.86 -16.81
C ARG A 153 13.88 3.03 -15.85
N VAL A 154 13.63 2.93 -14.55
CA VAL A 154 14.70 2.78 -13.57
C VAL A 154 15.27 1.37 -13.73
N ALA A 155 16.61 1.25 -13.74
CA ALA A 155 17.29 -0.05 -13.80
C ALA A 155 16.70 -1.02 -12.76
N ARG A 156 16.43 -2.28 -13.15
CA ARG A 156 15.73 -3.26 -12.29
C ARG A 156 16.35 -3.38 -10.90
N GLY A 157 17.68 -3.45 -10.80
CA GLY A 157 18.38 -3.52 -9.50
C GLY A 157 18.28 -2.24 -8.66
N ARG A 158 18.13 -1.06 -9.27
CA ARG A 158 17.85 0.19 -8.56
C ARG A 158 16.39 0.27 -8.12
N ALA A 159 15.46 -0.10 -9.00
CA ALA A 159 14.03 -0.13 -8.68
C ALA A 159 13.74 -1.08 -7.52
N LEU A 160 14.34 -2.28 -7.52
CA LEU A 160 14.21 -3.26 -6.44
C LEU A 160 14.76 -2.74 -5.11
N ARG A 161 15.93 -2.08 -5.12
CA ARG A 161 16.50 -1.47 -3.90
C ARG A 161 15.61 -0.36 -3.33
N VAL A 162 15.03 0.48 -4.20
CA VAL A 162 14.09 1.53 -3.75
C VAL A 162 12.82 0.91 -3.19
N ALA A 163 12.24 -0.05 -3.89
CA ALA A 163 11.03 -0.75 -3.47
C ALA A 163 11.24 -1.49 -2.14
N GLY A 164 12.37 -2.20 -1.99
CA GLY A 164 12.73 -2.91 -0.76
C GLY A 164 12.89 -1.96 0.43
N ARG A 165 13.53 -0.80 0.25
CA ARG A 165 13.64 0.21 1.32
C ARG A 165 12.28 0.76 1.75
N CYS A 166 11.39 1.03 0.78
CA CYS A 166 10.03 1.49 1.08
C CYS A 166 9.22 0.41 1.80
N ALA A 167 9.32 -0.84 1.35
CA ALA A 167 8.62 -1.98 1.93
C ALA A 167 9.08 -2.27 3.38
N LEU A 168 10.39 -2.26 3.63
CA LEU A 168 10.94 -2.43 4.98
C LEU A 168 10.51 -1.29 5.91
N ALA A 169 10.57 -0.04 5.44
CA ALA A 169 10.12 1.11 6.23
C ALA A 169 8.62 1.03 6.55
N ALA A 170 7.78 0.69 5.57
CA ALA A 170 6.35 0.48 5.75
C ALA A 170 6.05 -0.62 6.79
N THR A 171 6.72 -1.77 6.64
CA THR A 171 6.58 -2.92 7.56
C THR A 171 6.99 -2.54 8.98
N ALA A 172 8.16 -1.92 9.13
CA ALA A 172 8.69 -1.51 10.44
C ALA A 172 7.78 -0.50 11.13
N VAL A 173 7.28 0.49 10.40
CA VAL A 173 6.36 1.52 10.92
C VAL A 173 5.01 0.92 11.32
N PHE A 174 4.45 0.04 10.49
CA PHE A 174 3.21 -0.64 10.83
C PHE A 174 3.39 -1.48 12.09
N LEU A 175 4.45 -2.31 12.13
CA LEU A 175 4.75 -3.15 13.29
C LEU A 175 4.97 -2.31 14.56
N THR A 176 5.69 -1.18 14.45
CA THR A 176 5.89 -0.26 15.57
C THR A 176 4.56 0.28 16.08
N LEU A 177 3.65 0.66 15.19
CA LEU A 177 2.32 1.11 15.57
C LEU A 177 1.52 -0.01 16.26
N VAL A 178 1.54 -1.23 15.72
CA VAL A 178 0.86 -2.38 16.33
C VAL A 178 1.37 -2.63 17.74
N VAL A 179 2.69 -2.65 17.94
CA VAL A 179 3.29 -2.84 19.28
C VAL A 179 2.93 -1.69 20.23
N ALA A 180 2.96 -0.44 19.75
CA ALA A 180 2.59 0.71 20.56
C ALA A 180 1.12 0.69 20.97
N MET A 181 0.23 0.28 20.05
CA MET A 181 -1.20 0.13 20.32
C MET A 181 -1.47 -1.04 21.27
N ASP A 182 -0.80 -2.18 21.11
CA ASP A 182 -0.90 -3.31 22.04
C ASP A 182 -0.48 -2.90 23.47
N ALA A 183 0.65 -2.19 23.58
CA ALA A 183 1.13 -1.66 24.86
C ALA A 183 0.17 -0.63 25.49
N ALA A 184 -0.60 0.09 24.68
CA ALA A 184 -1.64 1.00 25.12
C ALA A 184 -2.99 0.32 25.42
N GLY A 185 -3.07 -1.02 25.39
CA GLY A 185 -4.29 -1.78 25.63
C GLY A 185 -5.24 -1.87 24.43
N TRP A 186 -4.83 -1.40 23.25
CA TRP A 186 -5.56 -1.54 21.99
C TRP A 186 -5.22 -2.87 21.30
N ARG A 187 -5.23 -3.96 22.08
CA ARG A 187 -4.92 -5.30 21.61
C ARG A 187 -6.00 -5.83 20.68
N VAL A 188 -5.60 -6.37 19.53
CA VAL A 188 -6.49 -7.10 18.62
C VAL A 188 -6.87 -8.43 19.24
N GLY A 189 -8.17 -8.69 19.42
CA GLY A 189 -8.66 -9.95 20.03
C GLY A 189 -8.61 -10.01 21.57
N ALA A 190 -8.43 -8.88 22.26
CA ALA A 190 -8.63 -8.79 23.70
C ALA A 190 -10.14 -8.81 24.09
N PRO A 191 -10.49 -9.04 25.37
CA PRO A 191 -11.85 -8.79 25.86
C PRO A 191 -12.30 -7.38 25.46
N ASP A 192 -13.55 -7.22 25.00
CA ASP A 192 -14.13 -5.97 24.44
C ASP A 192 -13.52 -5.46 23.11
N ALA A 193 -12.64 -6.22 22.45
CA ALA A 193 -12.05 -5.82 21.16
C ALA A 193 -13.11 -5.55 20.07
N GLU A 194 -14.20 -6.30 20.07
CA GLU A 194 -15.33 -6.11 19.15
C GLU A 194 -16.04 -4.78 19.41
N ALA A 195 -16.31 -4.44 20.67
CA ALA A 195 -16.96 -3.18 21.05
C ALA A 195 -16.14 -1.94 20.64
N ARG A 196 -14.82 -2.09 20.57
CA ARG A 196 -13.88 -1.01 20.21
C ARG A 196 -13.41 -1.05 18.76
N PHE A 197 -13.84 -2.04 17.98
CA PHE A 197 -13.36 -2.29 16.61
C PHE A 197 -11.83 -2.25 16.49
N THR A 198 -11.10 -2.80 17.46
CA THR A 198 -9.64 -2.59 17.57
C THR A 198 -8.89 -3.03 16.32
N MET A 199 -9.30 -4.14 15.70
CA MET A 199 -8.72 -4.61 14.45
C MET A 199 -8.82 -3.56 13.34
N VAL A 200 -9.99 -2.95 13.17
CA VAL A 200 -10.23 -1.95 12.13
C VAL A 200 -9.39 -0.71 12.39
N VAL A 201 -9.39 -0.21 13.63
CA VAL A 201 -8.64 0.99 14.02
C VAL A 201 -7.13 0.79 13.83
N VAL A 202 -6.57 -0.30 14.38
CA VAL A 202 -5.14 -0.62 14.28
C VAL A 202 -4.73 -0.80 12.81
N THR A 203 -5.56 -1.50 12.03
CA THR A 203 -5.27 -1.76 10.61
C THR A 203 -5.31 -0.47 9.80
N ILE A 204 -6.35 0.35 9.95
CA ILE A 204 -6.46 1.62 9.22
C ILE A 204 -5.31 2.56 9.60
N ALA A 205 -5.04 2.74 10.89
CA ALA A 205 -3.95 3.60 11.35
C ALA A 205 -2.58 3.10 10.84
N GLY A 206 -2.36 1.78 10.88
CA GLY A 206 -1.15 1.14 10.37
C GLY A 206 -0.98 1.33 8.86
N LEU A 207 -2.03 1.09 8.08
CA LEU A 207 -2.02 1.29 6.63
C LEU A 207 -1.78 2.75 6.26
N LEU A 208 -2.43 3.70 6.94
CA LEU A 208 -2.25 5.14 6.67
C LEU A 208 -0.81 5.56 6.96
N LEU A 209 -0.27 5.19 8.13
CA LEU A 209 1.09 5.56 8.51
C LEU A 209 2.14 4.91 7.60
N ALA A 210 1.98 3.62 7.30
CA ALA A 210 2.84 2.89 6.37
C ALA A 210 2.81 3.50 4.96
N THR A 211 1.62 3.84 4.45
CA THR A 211 1.42 4.49 3.15
C THR A 211 2.09 5.85 3.09
N ALA A 212 1.92 6.66 4.14
CA ALA A 212 2.53 7.99 4.23
C ALA A 212 4.06 7.91 4.22
N VAL A 213 4.63 7.02 5.05
CA VAL A 213 6.09 6.83 5.15
C VAL A 213 6.67 6.26 3.85
N ALA A 214 6.05 5.23 3.28
CA ALA A 214 6.47 4.67 2.00
C ALA A 214 6.41 5.71 0.88
N GLY A 215 5.33 6.50 0.81
CA GLY A 215 5.19 7.59 -0.17
C GLY A 215 6.26 8.67 -0.03
N ALA A 216 6.57 9.05 1.21
CA ALA A 216 7.60 10.04 1.51
C ALA A 216 9.01 9.60 1.11
N LEU A 217 9.27 8.29 1.15
CA LEU A 217 10.53 7.70 0.69
C LEU A 217 10.55 7.47 -0.83
N ALA A 218 9.44 7.00 -1.40
CA ALA A 218 9.38 6.56 -2.79
C ALA A 218 9.70 7.66 -3.79
N LEU A 219 9.07 8.84 -3.69
CA LEU A 219 9.28 9.92 -4.68
C LEU A 219 10.73 10.43 -4.72
N PRO A 220 11.38 10.80 -3.59
CA PRO A 220 12.78 11.21 -3.61
C PRO A 220 13.73 10.12 -4.09
N LEU A 221 13.50 8.87 -3.69
CA LEU A 221 14.37 7.75 -4.06
C LEU A 221 14.25 7.39 -5.54
N LEU A 222 13.04 7.36 -6.09
CA LEU A 222 12.82 7.13 -7.53
C LEU A 222 13.37 8.27 -8.38
N ARG A 223 13.22 9.53 -7.95
CA ARG A 223 13.84 10.68 -8.62
C ARG A 223 15.36 10.57 -8.67
N ARG A 224 16.00 10.18 -7.57
CA ARG A 224 17.46 9.96 -7.52
C ARG A 224 17.90 8.76 -8.34
N ALA A 225 17.07 7.70 -8.37
CA ALA A 225 17.37 6.53 -9.16
C ALA A 225 17.38 6.86 -10.65
N GLY A 226 16.45 7.69 -11.12
CA GLY A 226 16.38 8.23 -12.48
C GLY A 226 16.24 7.14 -13.57
N PRO A 227 15.69 7.48 -14.74
CA PRO A 227 15.82 6.59 -15.89
C PRO A 227 17.31 6.40 -16.20
N GLU A 228 17.69 5.22 -16.70
CA GLU A 228 18.96 5.08 -17.40
C GLU A 228 18.94 6.11 -18.53
N ARG A 229 19.68 7.22 -18.35
CA ARG A 229 20.01 8.08 -19.47
C ARG A 229 20.73 7.15 -20.42
N GLN A 230 20.06 6.82 -21.52
CA GLN A 230 20.65 6.05 -22.59
C GLN A 230 21.95 6.75 -22.93
N LEU A 231 23.08 6.16 -22.52
CA LEU A 231 24.40 6.37 -23.08
C LEU A 231 24.41 5.76 -24.50
N GLN A 232 23.38 6.09 -25.28
CA GLN A 232 23.18 5.78 -26.69
C GLN A 232 22.97 7.10 -27.44
N GLN A 233 23.92 8.02 -27.24
CA GLN A 233 24.45 8.79 -28.37
C GLN A 233 25.65 8.00 -28.92
N GLY A 234 25.38 6.76 -29.36
CA GLY A 234 26.30 5.92 -30.10
C GLY A 234 25.61 5.54 -31.40
#